data_AF-A0A2W2HT72-F1
#
_entry.id   AF-A0A2W2HT72-F1
#
_cell.length_a   1.000
_cell.length_b   1.000
_cell.length_c   1.000
_cell.angle_alpha   90.00
_cell.angle_beta   90.00
_cell.angle_gamma   90.00
#
_symmetry.space_group_name_H-M   'P 1'
#
loop_
_entity.id
_entity.type
_entity.pdbx_description
1 polymer ?
#
loop_
_entity_poly.entity_id
_entity_poly.type
_entity_poly.pdbx_seq_one_letter_code
_entity_poly.pdbx_strand_id
1 'polypeptide(L)'
;MKRSFLGGCLLAAGMTMLSGGAAMAASPPPGTPSAADISAARTSAAQPATYDRLARFFVRLDRHQAGRFTSGEVSDSAAAAKAPQLTGSVHPVYSLSPEFVRGDAGAPVAKFVHLATGARSATGQQASLWLKKGVRGDWQVVNIVSSPYDATYPAQSGTGGQ
;
A
#
# COMPACT_ATOMS: atom_id res chain seq x y z
N MET A 1 -23.75 26.98 -68.88
CA MET A 1 -24.70 25.89 -69.21
C MET A 1 -24.30 24.64 -68.46
N LYS A 2 -25.28 23.98 -67.83
CA LYS A 2 -25.18 22.72 -67.07
C LYS A 2 -24.61 21.58 -67.92
N ARG A 3 -23.94 20.62 -67.26
CA ARG A 3 -24.24 19.17 -67.38
C ARG A 3 -23.57 18.38 -66.25
N SER A 4 -24.43 17.89 -65.36
CA SER A 4 -24.17 16.82 -64.39
C SER A 4 -23.90 15.49 -65.10
N PHE A 5 -23.11 14.63 -64.48
CA PHE A 5 -23.22 13.17 -64.62
C PHE A 5 -23.67 12.59 -63.27
N LEU A 6 -24.63 11.67 -63.36
CA LEU A 6 -25.31 10.97 -62.28
C LEU A 6 -25.02 9.47 -62.41
N GLY A 7 -25.03 8.76 -61.27
CA GLY A 7 -25.15 7.30 -61.16
C GLY A 7 -23.81 6.63 -60.84
N GLY A 8 -23.66 5.79 -59.81
CA GLY A 8 -24.53 5.01 -58.90
C GLY A 8 -23.62 3.85 -58.42
N CYS A 9 -23.86 3.00 -57.44
CA CYS A 9 -24.80 2.79 -56.35
C CYS A 9 -24.21 1.59 -55.55
N LEU A 10 -24.65 1.38 -54.29
CA LEU A 10 -24.52 0.17 -53.44
C LEU A 10 -23.23 -0.14 -52.63
N LEU A 11 -23.37 0.09 -51.31
CA LEU A 11 -23.33 -0.88 -50.19
C LEU A 11 -22.07 -1.74 -49.97
N ALA A 12 -21.30 -1.37 -48.94
CA ALA A 12 -20.72 -2.33 -48.00
C ALA A 12 -20.94 -1.83 -46.57
N ALA A 13 -21.86 -2.49 -45.88
CA ALA A 13 -22.05 -2.42 -44.44
C ALA A 13 -20.90 -3.16 -43.73
N GLY A 14 -20.52 -2.71 -42.53
CA GLY A 14 -19.86 -3.57 -41.55
C GLY A 14 -18.69 -2.93 -40.82
N MET A 15 -18.74 -3.06 -39.49
CA MET A 15 -17.72 -2.74 -38.48
C MET A 15 -17.56 -1.24 -38.16
N THR A 16 -17.83 -0.76 -36.96
CA THR A 16 -17.68 -1.38 -35.63
C THR A 16 -18.75 -0.87 -34.66
N MET A 17 -19.71 -1.72 -34.31
CA MET A 17 -20.51 -1.58 -33.11
C MET A 17 -19.63 -1.79 -31.88
N LEU A 18 -19.78 -0.87 -30.93
CA LEU A 18 -19.52 -0.95 -29.49
C LEU A 18 -19.16 -2.33 -28.91
N SER A 19 -18.00 -2.38 -28.29
CA SER A 19 -17.83 -2.99 -26.97
C SER A 19 -16.86 -2.07 -26.22
N GLY A 20 -17.31 -1.07 -25.46
CA GLY A 20 -18.17 -1.36 -24.32
C GLY A 20 -17.52 -2.43 -23.46
N GLY A 21 -16.19 -2.34 -23.27
CA GLY A 21 -15.49 -3.14 -22.28
C GLY A 21 -16.08 -2.76 -20.94
N ALA A 22 -17.11 -3.50 -20.51
CA ALA A 22 -17.44 -3.59 -19.11
C ALA A 22 -16.12 -3.97 -18.44
N ALA A 23 -15.50 -3.01 -17.74
CA ALA A 23 -14.44 -3.33 -16.81
C ALA A 23 -15.07 -4.34 -15.86
N MET A 24 -14.83 -5.62 -16.10
CA MET A 24 -15.16 -6.67 -15.15
C MET A 24 -14.44 -6.24 -13.88
N ALA A 25 -15.21 -5.82 -12.87
CA ALA A 25 -14.66 -5.53 -11.57
C ALA A 25 -13.96 -6.81 -11.13
N ALA A 26 -12.63 -6.83 -11.24
CA ALA A 26 -11.84 -7.98 -10.86
C ALA A 26 -12.19 -8.28 -9.41
N SER A 27 -12.51 -9.54 -9.11
CA SER A 27 -12.76 -9.94 -7.73
C SER A 27 -11.54 -9.53 -6.88
N PRO A 28 -11.76 -9.01 -5.66
CA PRO A 28 -10.67 -8.54 -4.84
C PRO A 28 -9.65 -9.68 -4.64
N PRO A 29 -8.33 -9.38 -4.65
CA PRO A 29 -7.31 -10.37 -4.45
C PRO A 29 -7.58 -11.23 -3.19
N PRO A 30 -7.20 -12.52 -3.19
CA PRO A 30 -7.35 -13.36 -2.01
C PRO A 30 -6.74 -12.70 -0.76
N GLY A 31 -7.50 -12.77 0.34
CA GLY A 31 -7.08 -12.20 1.62
C GLY A 31 -7.16 -10.67 1.70
N THR A 32 -7.87 -10.02 0.79
CA THR A 32 -8.13 -8.57 0.87
C THR A 32 -8.75 -8.23 2.24
N PRO A 33 -8.12 -7.33 3.03
CA PRO A 33 -8.61 -6.98 4.36
C PRO A 33 -9.91 -6.17 4.28
N SER A 34 -10.79 -6.40 5.26
CA SER A 34 -12.03 -5.65 5.39
C SER A 34 -11.80 -4.23 5.94
N ALA A 35 -12.80 -3.35 5.86
CA ALA A 35 -12.75 -2.05 6.53
C ALA A 35 -12.59 -2.17 8.06
N ALA A 36 -13.17 -3.21 8.66
CA ALA A 36 -13.01 -3.50 10.08
C ALA A 36 -11.55 -3.89 10.41
N ASP A 37 -10.89 -4.64 9.52
CA ASP A 37 -9.47 -4.98 9.67
C ASP A 37 -8.58 -3.72 9.60
N ILE A 38 -8.85 -2.83 8.64
CA ILE A 38 -8.13 -1.55 8.51
C ILE A 38 -8.29 -0.70 9.78
N SER A 39 -9.51 -0.61 10.31
CA SER A 39 -9.80 0.12 11.56
C SER A 39 -9.07 -0.49 12.76
N ALA A 40 -9.16 -1.81 12.93
CA ALA A 40 -8.48 -2.52 14.01
C ALA A 40 -6.96 -2.39 13.94
N ALA A 41 -6.39 -2.44 12.74
CA ALA A 41 -4.97 -2.20 12.51
C ALA A 41 -4.56 -0.76 12.87
N ARG A 42 -5.38 0.25 12.52
CA ARG A 42 -5.14 1.64 12.95
C ARG A 42 -5.10 1.76 14.48
N THR A 43 -6.06 1.15 15.18
CA THR A 43 -6.10 1.15 16.65
C THR A 43 -4.87 0.47 17.27
N SER A 44 -4.38 -0.61 16.66
CA SER A 44 -3.15 -1.29 17.09
C SER A 44 -1.90 -0.45 16.85
N ALA A 45 -1.79 0.18 15.67
CA ALA A 45 -0.69 1.09 15.35
C ALA A 45 -0.65 2.31 16.30
N ALA A 46 -1.81 2.76 16.78
CA ALA A 46 -1.93 3.92 17.66
C ALA A 46 -1.75 3.60 19.16
N GLN A 47 -1.37 2.37 19.53
CA GLN A 47 -1.12 2.04 20.93
C GLN A 47 0.11 2.77 21.49
N PRO A 48 0.11 3.19 22.78
CA PRO A 48 1.26 3.87 23.40
C PRO A 48 2.58 3.09 23.28
N ALA A 49 2.52 1.75 23.41
CA ALA A 49 3.69 0.89 23.25
C ALA A 49 4.28 0.93 21.82
N THR A 50 3.45 1.14 20.80
CA THR A 50 3.91 1.32 19.42
C THR A 50 4.63 2.66 19.25
N TYR A 51 4.15 3.73 19.88
CA TYR A 51 4.82 5.03 19.88
C TYR A 51 6.18 4.99 20.58
N ASP A 52 6.30 4.32 21.74
CA ASP A 52 7.60 4.11 22.40
C ASP A 52 8.57 3.34 21.50
N ARG A 53 8.09 2.26 20.86
CA ARG A 53 8.89 1.47 19.91
C ARG A 53 9.37 2.31 18.73
N LEU A 54 8.51 3.16 18.17
CA LEU A 54 8.87 4.09 17.08
C LEU A 54 9.90 5.11 17.53
N ALA A 55 9.72 5.71 18.71
CA ALA A 55 10.64 6.68 19.26
C ALA A 55 12.05 6.09 19.41
N ARG A 56 12.14 4.89 20.00
CA ARG A 56 13.40 4.16 20.16
C ARG A 56 13.98 3.71 18.81
N PHE A 57 13.14 3.34 17.86
CA PHE A 57 13.56 3.05 16.49
C PHE A 57 14.23 4.26 15.85
N PHE A 58 13.64 5.45 15.94
CA PHE A 58 14.22 6.67 15.36
C PHE A 58 15.54 7.08 16.00
N VAL A 59 15.72 6.89 17.31
CA VAL A 59 17.04 7.09 17.95
C VAL A 59 18.07 6.11 17.41
N ARG A 60 17.70 4.84 17.20
CA ARG A 60 18.61 3.84 16.62
C ARG A 60 18.89 4.13 15.14
N LEU A 61 17.93 4.68 14.42
CA LEU A 61 18.10 5.09 13.03
C LEU A 61 19.14 6.23 12.92
N ASP A 62 19.12 7.22 13.82
CA ASP A 62 20.19 8.23 13.87
C ASP A 62 21.57 7.60 14.08
N ARG A 63 21.67 6.67 15.06
CA ARG A 63 22.93 5.96 15.33
C ARG A 63 23.42 5.23 14.09
N HIS A 64 22.53 4.50 13.42
CA HIS A 64 22.83 3.78 12.18
C HIS A 64 23.32 4.74 11.09
N GLN A 65 22.62 5.85 10.88
CA GLN A 65 22.98 6.87 9.88
C GLN A 65 24.32 7.54 10.20
N ALA A 66 24.68 7.65 11.48
CA ALA A 66 25.97 8.14 11.94
C ALA A 66 27.08 7.05 11.95
N GLY A 67 26.84 5.86 11.41
CA GLY A 67 27.80 4.76 11.39
C GLY A 67 28.09 4.14 12.76
N ARG A 68 27.20 4.35 13.74
CA ARG A 68 27.35 3.87 15.11
C ARG A 68 26.55 2.58 15.32
N PHE A 69 27.04 1.76 16.24
CA PHE A 69 26.30 0.58 16.69
C PHE A 69 24.91 0.96 17.24
N THR A 70 23.90 0.21 16.82
CA THR A 70 22.50 0.39 17.23
C THR A 70 22.11 -0.49 18.41
N SER A 71 22.95 -1.46 18.75
CA SER A 71 22.86 -2.28 19.96
C SER A 71 23.24 -1.43 21.17
N GLY A 72 22.26 -1.16 22.01
CA GLY A 72 22.45 -0.37 23.23
C GLY A 72 21.12 0.19 23.71
N GLU A 73 21.10 0.57 24.98
CA GLU A 73 19.93 1.20 25.57
C GLU A 73 19.65 2.56 24.91
N VAL A 74 18.38 2.91 24.87
CA VAL A 74 17.90 4.23 24.44
C VAL A 74 17.33 4.88 25.68
N SER A 75 17.86 6.02 26.09
CA SER A 75 17.32 6.77 27.21
C SER A 75 15.92 7.28 26.90
N ASP A 76 15.08 7.38 27.92
CA ASP A 76 13.71 7.86 27.76
C ASP A 76 13.67 9.31 27.25
N SER A 77 14.64 10.16 27.63
CA SER A 77 14.72 11.53 27.11
C SER A 77 15.02 11.57 25.60
N ALA A 78 15.91 10.70 25.12
CA ALA A 78 16.23 10.62 23.69
C ALA A 78 15.06 10.07 22.89
N ALA A 79 14.34 9.08 23.42
CA ALA A 79 13.11 8.59 22.83
C ALA A 79 12.02 9.68 22.80
N ALA A 80 11.77 10.37 23.93
CA ALA A 80 10.79 11.43 24.02
C ALA A 80 11.05 12.56 23.01
N ALA A 81 12.31 12.93 22.79
CA ALA A 81 12.69 13.94 21.80
C ALA A 81 12.32 13.59 20.35
N LYS A 82 12.11 12.30 20.04
CA LYS A 82 11.67 11.87 18.70
C LYS A 82 10.18 12.10 18.46
N ALA A 83 9.36 12.18 19.50
CA ALA A 83 7.92 12.48 19.44
C ALA A 83 7.22 12.00 18.16
N PRO A 84 7.19 10.67 17.91
CA PRO A 84 6.71 10.13 16.64
C PRO A 84 5.20 10.35 16.46
N GLN A 85 4.78 10.51 15.21
CA GLN A 85 3.39 10.63 14.79
C GLN A 85 3.11 9.65 13.66
N LEU A 86 1.94 9.00 13.67
CA LEU A 86 1.49 8.23 12.52
C LEU A 86 1.08 9.20 11.40
N THR A 87 1.34 8.81 10.16
CA THR A 87 1.06 9.61 8.97
C THR A 87 0.24 8.81 7.96
N GLY A 88 -0.86 9.39 7.51
CA GLY A 88 -1.70 8.79 6.47
C GLY A 88 -2.67 7.73 6.97
N SER A 89 -3.26 7.02 6.00
CA SER A 89 -4.17 5.91 6.27
C SER A 89 -3.44 4.58 6.34
N VAL A 90 -4.10 3.58 6.91
CA VAL A 90 -3.63 2.20 6.86
C VAL A 90 -4.03 1.63 5.49
N HIS A 91 -3.07 1.10 4.76
CA HIS A 91 -3.27 0.58 3.41
C HIS A 91 -2.85 -0.90 3.31
N PRO A 92 -3.55 -1.71 2.51
CA PRO A 92 -3.09 -3.06 2.20
C PRO A 92 -1.88 -3.05 1.28
N VAL A 93 -0.91 -3.89 1.61
CA VAL A 93 0.26 -4.17 0.78
C VAL A 93 0.10 -5.55 0.18
N TYR A 94 0.29 -5.62 -1.14
CA TYR A 94 0.19 -6.83 -1.93
C TYR A 94 1.55 -7.20 -2.53
N SER A 95 1.75 -8.49 -2.78
CA SER A 95 2.88 -9.00 -3.56
C SER A 95 2.34 -9.80 -4.75
N LEU A 96 3.11 -9.88 -5.83
CA LEU A 96 2.75 -10.75 -6.95
C LEU A 96 2.61 -12.20 -6.46
N SER A 97 1.56 -12.87 -6.92
CA SER A 97 1.36 -14.27 -6.58
C SER A 97 2.38 -15.13 -7.32
N PRO A 98 3.07 -16.07 -6.65
CA PRO A 98 4.04 -16.94 -7.32
C PRO A 98 3.48 -17.72 -8.50
N GLU A 99 2.22 -18.15 -8.43
CA GLU A 99 1.46 -18.81 -9.50
C GLU A 99 1.27 -17.90 -10.72
N PHE A 100 0.95 -16.61 -10.49
CA PHE A 100 0.85 -15.63 -11.56
C PHE A 100 2.20 -15.37 -12.22
N VAL A 101 3.27 -15.25 -11.42
CA VAL A 101 4.64 -15.09 -11.93
C VAL A 101 5.08 -16.28 -12.78
N ARG A 102 4.59 -17.49 -12.47
CA ARG A 102 4.86 -18.70 -13.26
C ARG A 102 4.10 -18.73 -14.59
N GLY A 103 3.01 -17.95 -14.71
CA GLY A 103 2.13 -17.95 -15.87
C GLY A 103 0.97 -18.93 -15.77
N ASP A 104 0.60 -19.36 -14.56
CA ASP A 104 -0.51 -20.29 -14.36
C ASP A 104 -1.83 -19.64 -14.78
N ALA A 105 -2.60 -20.31 -15.64
CA ALA A 105 -3.84 -19.76 -16.17
C ALA A 105 -4.88 -19.54 -15.05
N GLY A 106 -5.42 -18.31 -14.96
CA GLY A 106 -6.41 -17.94 -13.94
C GLY A 106 -5.83 -17.69 -12.55
N ALA A 107 -4.51 -17.69 -12.37
CA ALA A 107 -3.87 -17.34 -11.12
C ALA A 107 -4.21 -15.90 -10.70
N PRO A 108 -4.47 -15.63 -9.40
CA PRO A 108 -4.62 -14.27 -8.89
C PRO A 108 -3.34 -13.48 -9.15
N VAL A 109 -3.44 -12.26 -9.68
CA VAL A 109 -2.25 -11.41 -9.98
C VAL A 109 -1.42 -11.14 -8.73
N ALA A 110 -2.10 -10.89 -7.61
CA ALA A 110 -1.47 -10.52 -6.36
C ALA A 110 -2.14 -11.20 -5.16
N LYS A 111 -1.42 -11.24 -4.05
CA LYS A 111 -1.88 -11.72 -2.75
C LYS A 111 -1.58 -10.70 -1.66
N PHE A 112 -2.51 -10.56 -0.72
CA PHE A 112 -2.32 -9.70 0.45
C PHE A 112 -1.16 -10.21 1.32
N VAL A 113 -0.35 -9.29 1.85
CA VAL A 113 0.85 -9.64 2.64
C VAL A 113 0.79 -9.04 4.05
N HIS A 114 0.44 -7.76 4.17
CA HIS A 114 0.31 -7.03 5.42
C HIS A 114 -0.42 -5.71 5.20
N LEU A 115 -0.88 -5.09 6.29
CA LEU A 115 -1.30 -3.69 6.29
C LEU A 115 -0.10 -2.79 6.61
N ALA A 116 -0.03 -1.59 6.05
CA ALA A 116 1.03 -0.64 6.32
C ALA A 116 0.46 0.75 6.64
N THR A 117 1.16 1.49 7.51
CA THR A 117 0.91 2.91 7.74
C THR A 117 2.24 3.63 7.93
N GLY A 118 2.28 4.92 7.59
CA GLY A 118 3.48 5.73 7.77
C GLY A 118 3.63 6.24 9.20
N ALA A 119 4.85 6.63 9.54
CA ALA A 119 5.16 7.40 10.73
C ALA A 119 6.29 8.40 10.47
N ARG A 120 6.31 9.48 11.24
CA ARG A 120 7.32 10.54 11.18
C ARG A 120 7.77 10.94 12.60
N SER A 121 9.06 11.18 12.78
CA SER A 121 9.60 11.80 14.00
C SER A 121 9.54 13.33 13.95
N ALA A 122 9.58 14.00 15.10
CA ALA A 122 9.74 15.46 15.18
C ALA A 122 10.99 15.97 14.45
N THR A 123 12.03 15.14 14.33
CA THR A 123 13.27 15.43 13.58
C THR A 123 13.17 15.13 12.07
N GLY A 124 11.98 14.82 11.55
CA GLY A 124 11.74 14.67 10.11
C GLY A 124 12.01 13.27 9.53
N GLN A 125 12.59 12.36 10.31
CA GLN A 125 12.76 10.96 9.88
C GLN A 125 11.41 10.31 9.63
N GLN A 126 11.35 9.40 8.66
CA GLN A 126 10.14 8.67 8.28
C GLN A 126 10.34 7.17 8.48
N ALA A 127 9.24 6.48 8.71
CA ALA A 127 9.19 5.02 8.79
C ALA A 127 7.84 4.51 8.26
N SER A 128 7.79 3.21 7.94
CA SER A 128 6.55 2.47 7.73
C SER A 128 6.43 1.38 8.78
N LEU A 129 5.23 1.26 9.35
CA LEU A 129 4.86 0.17 10.25
C LEU A 129 4.15 -0.89 9.44
N TRP A 130 4.53 -2.14 9.63
CA TRP A 130 3.82 -3.28 9.04
C TRP A 130 2.99 -3.98 10.09
N LEU A 131 1.73 -4.27 9.75
CA LEU A 131 0.78 -4.92 10.62
C LEU A 131 0.29 -6.23 10.02
N LYS A 132 0.26 -7.27 10.85
CA LYS A 132 -0.31 -8.57 10.51
C LYS A 132 -1.30 -9.01 11.57
N LYS A 133 -2.23 -9.86 11.16
CA LYS A 133 -3.16 -10.54 12.06
C LYS A 133 -2.39 -11.63 12.80
N GLY A 134 -2.37 -11.56 14.12
CA GLY A 134 -1.79 -12.57 15.00
C GLY A 134 -2.67 -13.81 15.08
N VAL A 135 -2.17 -14.83 15.79
CA VAL A 135 -2.83 -16.15 15.90
C VAL A 135 -4.23 -16.05 16.52
N ARG A 136 -4.47 -15.07 17.41
CA ARG A 136 -5.77 -14.83 18.06
C ARG A 136 -6.70 -13.91 17.27
N GLY A 137 -6.30 -13.51 16.06
CA GLY A 137 -7.08 -12.60 15.21
C GLY A 137 -6.82 -11.12 15.47
N ASP A 138 -5.95 -10.76 16.42
CA ASP A 138 -5.61 -9.37 16.73
C ASP A 138 -4.56 -8.80 15.77
N TRP A 139 -4.71 -7.54 15.35
CA TRP A 139 -3.70 -6.87 14.53
C TRP A 139 -2.51 -6.45 15.39
N GLN A 140 -1.30 -6.74 14.93
CA GLN A 140 -0.06 -6.45 15.64
C GLN A 140 0.96 -5.80 14.70
N VAL A 141 1.71 -4.83 15.23
CA VAL A 141 2.88 -4.28 14.54
C VAL A 141 4.01 -5.31 14.57
N VAL A 142 4.35 -5.85 13.41
CA VAL A 142 5.35 -6.91 13.26
C VAL A 142 6.69 -6.38 12.75
N ASN A 143 6.71 -5.19 12.13
CA ASN A 143 7.94 -4.59 11.63
C ASN A 143 7.86 -3.05 11.60
N ILE A 144 9.02 -2.40 11.68
CA ILE A 144 9.21 -0.97 11.45
C ILE A 144 10.40 -0.81 10.51
N VAL A 145 10.18 -0.17 9.36
CA VAL A 145 11.21 0.04 8.33
C VAL A 145 11.41 1.52 8.08
N SER A 146 12.65 1.95 7.84
CA SER A 146 12.97 3.37 7.57
C SER A 146 12.59 3.83 6.16
N SER A 147 12.12 2.90 5.32
CA SER A 147 11.65 3.19 3.96
C SER A 147 10.16 3.54 3.99
N PRO A 148 9.74 4.74 3.57
CA PRO A 148 8.33 5.13 3.53
C PRO A 148 7.57 4.52 2.34
N TYR A 149 8.25 3.81 1.44
CA TYR A 149 7.67 3.33 0.17
C TYR A 149 6.48 2.39 0.38
N ASP A 150 6.54 1.54 1.41
CA ASP A 150 5.46 0.57 1.70
C ASP A 150 4.18 1.24 2.21
N ALA A 151 4.24 2.48 2.68
CA ALA A 151 3.05 3.29 2.97
C ALA A 151 2.70 4.25 1.82
N THR A 152 3.69 4.69 1.05
CA THR A 152 3.53 5.73 0.01
C THR A 152 2.91 5.16 -1.26
N TYR A 153 3.46 4.08 -1.82
CA TYR A 153 2.96 3.54 -3.09
C TYR A 153 1.55 2.94 -2.98
N PRO A 154 1.19 2.20 -1.92
CA PRO A 154 -0.19 1.75 -1.72
C PRO A 154 -1.17 2.92 -1.60
N ALA A 155 -0.80 4.02 -0.94
CA ALA A 155 -1.64 5.21 -0.85
C ALA A 155 -1.88 5.86 -2.23
N GLN A 156 -0.87 5.87 -3.11
CA GLN A 156 -0.96 6.39 -4.47
C GLN A 156 -1.74 5.48 -5.44
N SER A 157 -1.80 4.17 -5.16
CA SER A 157 -2.51 3.21 -6.01
C SER A 157 -4.03 3.42 -6.03
N GLY A 158 -4.59 4.08 -5.00
CA GLY A 158 -6.01 4.45 -4.95
C GLY A 158 -6.43 5.51 -5.96
N THR A 159 -5.48 6.19 -6.63
CA THR A 159 -5.73 7.24 -7.63
C THR A 159 -5.59 6.78 -9.09
N GLY A 160 -5.19 5.52 -9.34
CA GLY A 160 -4.93 5.01 -10.70
C GLY A 160 -6.14 4.48 -11.46
N GLY A 161 -7.37 4.70 -10.96
CA GLY A 161 -8.61 4.14 -11.51
C GLY A 161 -9.74 5.16 -11.67
N GLN A 162 -9.41 6.42 -11.94
CA GLN A 162 -10.38 7.46 -12.31
C GLN A 162 -10.16 7.87 -13.77
#